data_AF-M2WTZ8-F1
#
_entry.id   AF-M2WTZ8-F1
#
_cell.length_a   1.000
_cell.length_b   1.000
_cell.length_c   1.000
_cell.angle_alpha   90.00
_cell.angle_beta   90.00
_cell.angle_gamma   90.00
#
_symmetry.space_group_name_H-M   'P 1'
#
loop_
_entity.id
_entity.type
_entity.pdbx_description
1 polymer ?
#
loop_
_entity_poly.entity_id
_entity_poly.type
_entity_poly.pdbx_seq_one_letter_code
_entity_poly.pdbx_strand_id
1 'polypeptide(L)'
;MANPPSQEADHLVEAFRYTVAKLFLQQAQKDHLKADKEAIFVLSELLLGYIEILTADLEAFCRHGKRTTITADDVLLCCRRNENLKEKMERFLRTINPPLTHSFSSKKRKE
;
A
#
# COMPACT_ATOMS: atom_id res chain seq x y z
N MET A 1 18.82 2.39 24.96
CA MET A 1 19.96 2.73 24.06
C MET A 1 19.48 2.41 22.66
N ALA A 2 19.26 3.43 21.82
CA ALA A 2 18.84 3.22 20.43
C ALA A 2 20.03 2.66 19.65
N ASN A 3 19.84 1.52 18.99
CA ASN A 3 20.84 0.96 18.08
C ASN A 3 21.07 1.99 16.95
N PRO A 4 22.31 2.31 16.54
CA PRO A 4 22.52 3.20 15.40
C PRO A 4 21.80 2.62 14.18
N PRO A 5 21.23 3.46 13.29
CA PRO A 5 20.61 2.97 12.07
C PRO A 5 21.62 2.11 11.31
N SER A 6 21.23 0.90 10.97
CA SER A 6 22.05 0.04 10.10
C SER A 6 22.19 0.75 8.75
N GLN A 7 23.35 0.67 8.11
CA GLN A 7 23.58 1.26 6.78
C GLN A 7 22.50 0.84 5.76
N GLU A 8 21.93 -0.35 5.95
CA GLU A 8 20.81 -0.86 5.16
C GLU A 8 19.51 -0.07 5.36
N ALA A 9 19.19 0.36 6.58
CA ALA A 9 18.02 1.19 6.87
C ALA A 9 18.14 2.57 6.19
N ASP A 10 19.33 3.17 6.23
CA ASP A 10 19.59 4.45 5.57
C ASP A 10 19.42 4.33 4.05
N HIS A 11 19.95 3.26 3.44
CA HIS A 11 19.79 2.99 2.01
C HIS A 11 18.33 2.78 1.59
N LEU A 12 17.52 2.12 2.42
CA LEU A 12 16.08 1.96 2.18
C LEU A 12 15.36 3.30 2.19
N VAL A 13 15.69 4.17 3.15
CA VAL A 13 15.12 5.52 3.25
C VAL A 13 15.53 6.38 2.04
N GLU A 14 16.78 6.30 1.60
CA GLU A 14 17.26 7.00 0.39
C GLU A 14 16.53 6.52 -0.87
N ALA A 15 16.40 5.21 -1.06
CA ALA A 15 15.67 4.63 -2.19
C ALA A 15 14.19 5.03 -2.19
N PHE A 16 13.58 5.10 -1.00
CA PHE A 16 12.22 5.59 -0.83
C PHE A 16 12.08 7.06 -1.23
N ARG A 17 12.93 7.95 -0.69
CA ARG A 17 12.96 9.38 -1.02
C ARG A 17 13.14 9.62 -2.53
N TYR A 18 14.05 8.87 -3.16
CA TYR A 18 14.24 8.92 -4.62
C TYR A 18 12.96 8.56 -5.38
N THR A 19 12.26 7.50 -4.97
CA THR A 19 11.02 7.05 -5.61
C THR A 19 9.91 8.09 -5.46
N VAL A 20 9.75 8.67 -4.27
CA VAL A 20 8.77 9.75 -4.02
C VAL A 20 9.07 10.96 -4.91
N ALA A 21 10.34 11.42 -4.95
CA ALA A 21 10.75 12.52 -5.81
C ALA A 21 10.43 12.24 -7.29
N LYS A 22 10.73 11.04 -7.78
CA LYS A 22 10.43 10.64 -9.15
C LYS A 22 8.94 10.70 -9.46
N LEU A 23 8.09 10.16 -8.58
CA LEU A 23 6.62 10.18 -8.76
C LEU A 23 6.07 11.62 -8.70
N PHE A 24 6.58 12.43 -7.79
CA PHE A 24 6.19 13.84 -7.68
C PHE A 24 6.52 14.62 -8.95
N LEU A 25 7.76 14.47 -9.46
CA LEU A 25 8.19 15.13 -10.70
C LEU A 25 7.34 14.69 -11.90
N GLN A 26 7.03 13.40 -12.00
CA GLN A 26 6.13 12.89 -13.05
C GLN A 26 4.73 13.48 -12.96
N GLN A 27 4.20 13.66 -11.75
CA GLN A 27 2.89 14.25 -11.55
C GLN A 27 2.89 15.76 -11.86
N ALA A 28 3.88 16.50 -11.35
CA ALA A 28 4.04 17.93 -11.64
C ALA A 28 4.17 18.19 -13.15
N GLN A 29 4.89 17.33 -13.88
CA GLN A 29 4.99 17.43 -15.33
C GLN A 29 3.64 17.23 -16.03
N LYS A 30 2.84 16.24 -15.61
CA LYS A 30 1.50 15.99 -16.17
C LYS A 30 0.54 17.15 -15.91
N ASP A 31 0.67 17.78 -14.76
CA ASP A 31 -0.18 18.90 -14.34
C ASP A 31 0.34 20.26 -14.84
N HIS A 32 1.46 20.27 -15.59
CA HIS A 32 2.16 21.48 -16.05
C HIS A 32 2.56 22.45 -14.92
N LEU A 33 2.87 21.90 -13.75
CA LEU A 33 3.32 22.63 -12.56
C LEU A 33 4.84 22.59 -12.41
N LYS A 34 5.39 23.60 -11.73
CA LYS A 34 6.80 23.59 -11.31
C LYS A 34 6.95 22.73 -10.07
N ALA A 35 7.95 21.86 -10.07
CA ALA A 35 8.27 21.06 -8.91
C ALA A 35 9.20 21.82 -7.95
N ASP A 36 8.77 21.91 -6.69
CA ASP A 36 9.51 22.55 -5.61
C ASP A 36 10.27 21.51 -4.78
N LYS A 37 11.53 21.80 -4.45
CA LYS A 37 12.40 20.80 -3.79
C LYS A 37 11.98 20.60 -2.34
N GLU A 38 11.57 21.67 -1.69
CA GLU A 38 11.07 21.71 -0.32
C GLU A 38 9.76 20.92 -0.23
N ALA A 39 8.85 21.08 -1.19
CA ALA A 39 7.63 20.26 -1.27
C ALA A 39 7.93 18.75 -1.39
N ILE A 40 8.91 18.36 -2.23
CA ILE A 40 9.33 16.96 -2.37
C ILE A 40 9.89 16.41 -1.05
N PHE A 41 10.72 17.19 -0.36
CA PHE A 41 11.31 16.82 0.91
C PHE A 41 10.23 16.62 1.99
N VAL A 42 9.35 17.61 2.16
CA VAL A 42 8.25 17.55 3.14
C VAL A 42 7.33 16.36 2.86
N LEU A 43 6.98 16.11 1.60
CA LEU A 43 6.16 14.96 1.23
C LEU A 43 6.86 13.64 1.57
N SER A 44 8.18 13.54 1.34
CA SER A 44 8.95 12.33 1.63
C SER A 44 8.98 12.02 3.13
N GLU A 45 9.23 13.03 3.98
CA GLU A 45 9.22 12.86 5.44
C GLU A 45 7.81 12.54 5.97
N LEU A 46 6.78 13.17 5.41
CA LEU A 46 5.39 12.85 5.76
C LEU A 46 5.05 11.40 5.45
N LEU A 47 5.45 10.90 4.29
CA LEU A 47 5.18 9.52 3.89
C LEU A 47 5.97 8.50 4.73
N LEU A 48 7.21 8.82 5.13
CA LEU A 48 7.98 7.98 6.06
C LEU A 48 7.24 7.83 7.39
N GLY A 49 6.76 8.93 7.99
CA GLY A 49 5.96 8.87 9.20
C GLY A 49 4.63 8.12 9.00
N TYR A 50 4.01 8.25 7.82
CA TYR A 50 2.78 7.51 7.49
C TYR A 50 3.01 5.98 7.42
N ILE A 51 4.18 5.52 6.99
CA ILE A 51 4.51 4.09 6.94
C ILE A 51 4.47 3.48 8.34
N GLU A 52 4.93 4.18 9.37
CA GLU A 52 4.89 3.70 10.76
C GLU A 52 3.44 3.48 11.22
N ILE A 53 2.54 4.44 10.91
CA ILE A 53 1.12 4.33 11.25
C ILE A 53 0.47 3.18 10.47
N LEU A 54 0.71 3.11 9.16
CA LEU A 54 0.14 2.09 8.28
C LEU A 54 0.56 0.68 8.70
N THR A 55 1.84 0.49 9.01
CA THR A 55 2.38 -0.82 9.42
C THR A 55 1.83 -1.26 10.78
N ALA A 56 1.69 -0.35 11.75
CA ALA A 56 1.07 -0.64 13.03
C ALA A 56 -0.40 -1.08 12.88
N ASP A 57 -1.16 -0.40 12.03
CA ASP A 57 -2.54 -0.77 11.72
C ASP A 57 -2.61 -2.15 11.04
N LEU A 58 -1.76 -2.42 10.06
CA LEU A 58 -1.69 -3.72 9.37
C LEU A 58 -1.38 -4.87 10.34
N GLU A 59 -0.42 -4.68 11.24
CA GLU A 59 -0.09 -5.68 12.26
C GLU A 59 -1.28 -5.92 13.21
N ALA A 60 -1.94 -4.85 13.65
CA ALA A 60 -3.09 -4.93 14.53
C ALA A 60 -4.26 -5.70 13.89
N PHE A 61 -4.56 -5.46 12.61
CA PHE A 61 -5.62 -6.18 11.89
C PHE A 61 -5.28 -7.66 11.67
N CYS A 62 -4.05 -7.95 11.26
CA CYS A 62 -3.57 -9.32 11.10
C CYS A 62 -3.68 -10.10 12.43
N ARG A 63 -3.22 -9.51 13.54
CA ARG A 63 -3.28 -10.09 14.88
C ARG A 63 -4.71 -10.26 15.39
N HIS A 64 -5.59 -9.29 15.12
CA HIS A 64 -7.02 -9.40 15.45
C HIS A 64 -7.67 -10.59 14.75
N GLY A 65 -7.27 -10.86 13.50
CA GLY A 65 -7.65 -12.05 12.74
C GLY A 65 -6.98 -13.36 13.19
N LYS A 66 -6.18 -13.35 14.28
CA LYS A 66 -5.36 -14.48 14.74
C LYS A 66 -4.43 -15.05 13.65
N ARG A 67 -3.99 -14.21 12.72
CA ARG A 67 -3.07 -14.56 11.64
C ARG A 67 -1.69 -14.00 11.95
N THR A 68 -0.67 -14.57 11.31
CA THR A 68 0.71 -14.09 11.33
C THR A 68 1.16 -13.54 9.97
N THR A 69 0.35 -13.75 8.93
CA THR A 69 0.60 -13.27 7.57
C THR A 69 -0.48 -12.26 7.18
N ILE A 70 -0.05 -11.06 6.79
CA ILE A 70 -0.93 -9.98 6.31
C ILE A 70 -1.59 -10.41 5.00
N THR A 71 -2.91 -10.17 4.88
CA THR A 71 -3.70 -10.48 3.70
C THR A 71 -4.26 -9.22 3.03
N ALA A 72 -4.85 -9.36 1.85
CA ALA A 72 -5.50 -8.25 1.15
C ALA A 72 -6.63 -7.61 1.97
N ASP A 73 -7.32 -8.38 2.81
CA ASP A 73 -8.39 -7.86 3.68
C ASP A 73 -7.87 -6.85 4.70
N ASP A 74 -6.66 -7.06 5.23
CA ASP A 74 -6.02 -6.12 6.16
C ASP A 74 -5.73 -4.78 5.46
N VAL A 75 -5.24 -4.83 4.23
CA VAL A 75 -4.95 -3.65 3.40
C VAL A 75 -6.24 -2.91 3.03
N LEU A 76 -7.30 -3.63 2.66
CA LEU A 76 -8.61 -3.05 2.39
C LEU A 76 -9.20 -2.38 3.64
N LEU A 77 -8.94 -2.95 4.83
CA LEU A 77 -9.38 -2.37 6.09
C LEU A 77 -8.64 -1.07 6.43
N CYS A 78 -7.36 -0.93 6.09
CA CYS A 78 -6.64 0.35 6.16
C CYS A 78 -7.28 1.44 5.30
N CYS A 79 -7.90 1.07 4.17
CA CYS A 79 -8.54 2.01 3.25
C CYS A 79 -9.94 2.46 3.69
N ARG A 80 -10.49 1.91 4.79
CA ARG A 80 -11.91 2.09 5.20
C ARG A 80 -12.37 3.54 5.41
N ARG A 81 -11.45 4.49 5.60
CA ARG A 81 -11.79 5.91 5.81
C ARG A 81 -11.95 6.68 4.51
N ASN A 82 -11.62 6.09 3.38
CA ASN A 82 -11.70 6.71 2.06
C ASN A 82 -12.33 5.71 1.08
N GLU A 83 -13.64 5.82 0.88
CA GLU A 83 -14.41 4.91 0.02
C GLU A 83 -13.88 4.87 -1.42
N ASN A 84 -13.46 6.01 -1.97
CA ASN A 84 -12.92 6.07 -3.33
C ASN A 84 -11.58 5.31 -3.43
N LEU A 85 -10.73 5.42 -2.41
CA LEU A 85 -9.50 4.64 -2.34
C LEU A 85 -9.80 3.16 -2.18
N LYS A 86 -10.71 2.80 -1.28
CA LYS A 86 -11.12 1.41 -1.05
C LYS A 86 -11.64 0.76 -2.35
N GLU A 87 -12.53 1.42 -3.08
CA GLU A 87 -13.07 0.94 -4.35
C GLU A 87 -11.95 0.70 -5.39
N LYS A 88 -11.00 1.64 -5.51
CA LYS A 88 -9.84 1.50 -6.41
C LYS A 88 -8.97 0.30 -6.03
N MET A 89 -8.73 0.09 -4.73
CA MET A 89 -7.94 -1.03 -4.23
C MET A 89 -8.65 -2.37 -4.43
N GLU A 90 -9.96 -2.45 -4.22
CA GLU A 90 -10.76 -3.65 -4.51
C GLU A 90 -10.76 -3.97 -6.02
N ARG A 91 -10.85 -2.95 -6.87
CA ARG A 91 -10.72 -3.13 -8.32
C ARG A 91 -9.35 -3.68 -8.69
N PHE A 92 -8.28 -3.13 -8.11
CA PHE A 92 -6.92 -3.62 -8.32
C PHE A 92 -6.77 -5.07 -7.85
N LEU A 93 -7.34 -5.43 -6.70
CA LEU A 93 -7.34 -6.80 -6.17
C LEU A 93 -7.98 -7.79 -7.15
N ARG A 94 -9.11 -7.43 -7.77
CA ARG A 94 -9.76 -8.26 -8.81
C ARG A 94 -8.90 -8.44 -10.06
N THR A 95 -8.03 -7.48 -10.38
CA THR A 95 -7.12 -7.60 -11.53
C THR A 95 -5.99 -8.58 -11.25
N ILE A 96 -5.44 -8.59 -10.02
CA ILE A 96 -4.35 -9.50 -9.65
C ILE A 96 -4.84 -10.90 -9.24
N ASN A 97 -6.07 -11.00 -8.75
CA ASN A 97 -6.73 -12.26 -8.38
C ASN A 97 -8.10 -12.33 -9.08
N PRO A 98 -8.12 -12.63 -10.40
CA PRO A 98 -9.36 -12.75 -11.13
C PRO A 98 -10.20 -13.89 -10.53
N PRO A 99 -11.50 -13.69 -10.30
CA PRO A 99 -12.36 -14.78 -9.84
C PRO A 99 -12.30 -15.92 -10.86
N LEU A 100 -12.09 -17.15 -10.38
CA LEU A 100 -12.05 -18.33 -11.22
C LEU A 100 -13.37 -18.45 -11.99
N THR A 101 -13.35 -18.16 -13.28
CA THR A 101 -14.49 -18.30 -14.18
C THR A 101 -14.68 -19.77 -14.56
N HIS A 102 -14.92 -20.65 -13.59
CA HIS A 102 -15.47 -21.97 -13.86
C HIS A 102 -16.57 -22.28 -12.84
N SER A 103 -17.79 -21.97 -13.27
CA SER A 103 -18.98 -22.67 -12.81
C SER A 103 -18.76 -24.16 -13.08
N PHE A 104 -18.49 -24.94 -12.04
CA PHE A 104 -18.83 -26.36 -12.10
C PHE A 104 -20.34 -26.43 -12.04
N SER A 105 -20.95 -26.57 -13.22
CA SER A 105 -22.36 -26.97 -13.35
C SER A 105 -22.57 -28.21 -12.48
N SER A 106 -23.45 -28.09 -11.49
CA SER A 106 -23.83 -29.14 -10.58
C SER A 106 -24.18 -30.42 -11.35
N LYS A 107 -23.29 -31.42 -11.28
CA LYS A 107 -23.56 -32.76 -11.81
C LYS A 107 -24.71 -33.35 -11.00
N LYS A 108 -25.90 -33.32 -11.59
CA LYS A 108 -27.14 -33.94 -11.10
C LYS A 108 -26.87 -35.43 -10.89
N ARG A 109 -26.71 -35.87 -9.63
CA ARG A 109 -26.71 -37.30 -9.27
C ARG A 109 -28.17 -37.75 -9.29
N LYS A 110 -28.53 -38.59 -10.27
CA LYS A 110 -29.71 -39.45 -10.21
C LYS A 110 -29.29 -40.74 -9.52
N GLU A 111 -29.87 -41.01 -8.36
CA GLU A 111 -30.24 -42.34 -7.87
C GLU A 111 -31.63 -42.23 -7.26
#